data_AF-A0A1F9E775-F1
#
_entry.id   AF-A0A1F9E775-F1
#
_cell.length_a   1.000
_cell.length_b   1.000
_cell.length_c   1.000
_cell.angle_alpha   90.00
_cell.angle_beta   90.00
_cell.angle_gamma   90.00
#
_symmetry.space_group_name_H-M   'P 1'
#
loop_
_entity.id
_entity.type
_entity.pdbx_description
1 polymer ?
#
loop_
_entity_poly.entity_id
_entity_poly.type
_entity_poly.pdbx_seq_one_letter_code
_entity_poly.pdbx_strand_id
1 'polypeptide(L)'
;MKGQVSIFTEPLEFFRELVLGALKNQNVNVNEDIEYYLVSLLTKYLSVEAMQKSEQDPLAIQLHKAMISGTQEQIQLLKELGDFSLYISGFFSDSLNRKLVDVDYYIAMGGVAYKRLSEVFEKSVLKAMFEDLGSRFLTYTDILAEVSDTTFTHTHRDILRLYEKWLKTRSERVASLLKKEGLFPIDTIPTELI
;
A
#
# COMPACT_ATOMS: atom_id res chain seq x y z
N MET A 1 -18.26 -15.41 34.55
CA MET A 1 -16.79 -15.28 34.35
C MET A 1 -16.34 -16.49 33.54
N LYS A 2 -15.75 -16.42 32.35
CA LYS A 2 -15.23 -15.33 31.52
C LYS A 2 -15.71 -15.58 30.08
N GLY A 3 -16.11 -14.50 29.40
CA GLY A 3 -16.61 -14.56 28.03
C GLY A 3 -15.51 -14.97 27.06
N GLN A 4 -15.86 -15.87 26.14
CA GLN A 4 -15.16 -16.08 24.89
C GLN A 4 -15.29 -14.78 24.08
N VAL A 5 -14.19 -14.05 23.93
CA VAL A 5 -14.11 -12.97 22.93
C VAL A 5 -13.75 -13.64 21.62
N SER A 6 -14.72 -13.67 20.72
CA SER A 6 -14.57 -14.14 19.35
C SER A 6 -13.77 -13.08 18.57
N ILE A 7 -12.46 -13.27 18.43
CA ILE A 7 -11.60 -12.36 17.65
C ILE A 7 -11.55 -12.89 16.21
N PHE A 8 -12.61 -12.62 15.45
CA PHE A 8 -12.54 -12.53 14.00
C PHE A 8 -12.75 -11.07 13.65
N THR A 9 -11.74 -10.23 13.90
CA THR A 9 -11.79 -8.84 13.47
C THR A 9 -11.66 -8.84 11.95
N GLU A 10 -12.66 -8.33 11.23
CA GLU A 10 -12.54 -8.15 9.79
C GLU A 10 -11.35 -7.21 9.52
N PRO A 11 -10.53 -7.44 8.47
CA PRO A 11 -9.33 -6.64 8.19
C PRO A 11 -9.58 -5.13 8.21
N LEU A 12 -10.78 -4.71 7.83
CA LEU A 12 -11.24 -3.33 7.86
C LEU A 12 -11.24 -2.73 9.28
N GLU A 13 -11.83 -3.42 10.26
CA GLU A 13 -11.87 -2.94 11.65
C GLU A 13 -10.49 -2.90 12.27
N PHE A 14 -9.65 -3.91 11.98
CA PHE A 14 -8.26 -3.95 12.42
C PHE A 14 -7.46 -2.75 11.89
N PHE A 15 -7.49 -2.49 10.58
CA PHE A 15 -6.78 -1.35 10.02
C PHE A 15 -7.35 -0.01 10.46
N ARG A 16 -8.66 0.05 10.72
CA ARG A 16 -9.28 1.26 11.25
C ARG A 16 -8.72 1.64 12.61
N GLU A 17 -8.62 0.68 13.53
CA GLU A 17 -8.02 0.94 14.85
C GLU A 17 -6.58 1.45 14.74
N LEU A 18 -5.77 0.83 13.88
CA LEU A 18 -4.38 1.21 13.67
C LEU A 18 -4.25 2.61 13.04
N VAL A 19 -5.05 2.91 12.01
CA VAL A 19 -5.04 4.22 11.33
C VAL A 19 -5.47 5.32 12.30
N LEU A 20 -6.52 5.11 13.08
CA LEU A 20 -6.95 6.07 14.12
C LEU A 20 -5.88 6.29 15.19
N GLY A 21 -5.19 5.21 15.59
CA GLY A 21 -4.05 5.29 16.50
C GLY A 21 -2.94 6.17 15.96
N ALA A 22 -2.50 5.91 14.73
CA ALA A 22 -1.43 6.67 14.08
C ALA A 22 -1.80 8.14 13.84
N LEU A 23 -3.02 8.42 13.38
CA LEU A 23 -3.54 9.79 13.20
C LEU A 23 -3.48 10.58 14.52
N LYS A 24 -3.90 9.94 15.62
CA LYS A 24 -3.84 10.54 16.95
C LYS A 24 -2.41 10.76 17.44
N ASN A 25 -1.53 9.77 17.27
CA ASN A 25 -0.15 9.83 17.74
C ASN A 25 0.66 10.92 17.03
N GLN A 26 0.42 11.10 15.73
CA GLN A 26 1.07 12.13 14.91
C GLN A 26 0.31 13.46 14.89
N ASN A 27 -0.80 13.56 15.63
CA ASN A 27 -1.65 14.76 15.74
C ASN A 27 -2.13 15.28 14.37
N VAL A 28 -2.49 14.36 13.48
CA VAL A 28 -2.98 14.65 12.13
C VAL A 28 -4.50 14.62 12.14
N ASN A 29 -5.11 15.76 11.82
CA ASN A 29 -6.56 15.86 11.68
C ASN A 29 -6.99 15.62 10.23
N VAL A 30 -7.99 14.76 10.05
CA VAL A 30 -8.58 14.37 8.76
C VAL A 30 -10.10 14.27 8.91
N ASN A 31 -10.83 14.33 7.79
CA ASN A 31 -12.26 14.00 7.79
C ASN A 31 -12.48 12.49 7.69
N GLU A 32 -13.73 12.06 7.89
CA GLU A 32 -14.13 10.65 7.83
C GLU A 32 -13.86 10.00 6.47
N ASP A 33 -13.99 10.77 5.37
CA ASP A 33 -13.74 10.28 4.01
C ASP A 33 -12.28 9.84 3.82
N ILE A 34 -11.32 10.64 4.31
CA ILE A 34 -9.89 10.33 4.22
C ILE A 34 -9.53 9.16 5.15
N GLU A 35 -10.03 9.15 6.39
CA GLU A 35 -9.84 8.00 7.29
C GLU A 35 -10.28 6.71 6.60
N TYR A 36 -11.51 6.69 6.09
CA TYR A 36 -12.07 5.54 5.40
C TYR A 36 -11.25 5.16 4.16
N TYR A 37 -10.75 6.15 3.42
CA TYR A 37 -9.91 5.93 2.25
C TYR A 37 -8.60 5.22 2.59
N LEU A 38 -7.89 5.67 3.63
CA LEU A 38 -6.63 5.07 4.07
C LEU A 38 -6.82 3.62 4.52
N VAL A 39 -7.88 3.36 5.30
CA VAL A 39 -8.25 2.01 5.75
C VAL A 39 -8.60 1.10 4.57
N SER A 40 -9.38 1.61 3.62
CA SER A 40 -9.76 0.87 2.41
C SER A 40 -8.54 0.57 1.53
N LEU A 41 -7.59 1.50 1.42
CA LEU A 41 -6.34 1.32 0.68
C LEU A 41 -5.49 0.21 1.28
N LEU A 42 -5.28 0.21 2.60
CA LEU A 42 -4.54 -0.85 3.29
C LEU A 42 -5.21 -2.22 3.10
N THR A 43 -6.53 -2.26 3.21
CA THR A 43 -7.32 -3.48 3.02
C THR A 43 -7.21 -4.01 1.58
N LYS A 44 -7.27 -3.12 0.57
CA LYS A 44 -7.15 -3.47 -0.85
C LYS A 44 -5.85 -4.18 -1.17
N TYR A 45 -4.72 -3.71 -0.61
CA TYR A 45 -3.39 -4.24 -0.93
C TYR A 45 -2.94 -5.41 -0.04
N LEU A 46 -3.84 -5.99 0.75
CA LEU A 46 -3.63 -7.31 1.35
C LEU A 46 -3.57 -8.42 0.29
N SER A 47 -4.19 -8.22 -0.88
CA SER A 47 -4.21 -9.21 -1.96
C SER A 47 -2.96 -9.10 -2.85
N VAL A 48 -2.35 -10.24 -3.16
CA VAL A 48 -1.15 -10.32 -4.03
C VAL A 48 -1.46 -9.84 -5.44
N GLU A 49 -2.69 -10.04 -5.91
CA GLU A 49 -3.18 -9.65 -7.21
C GLU A 49 -3.18 -8.12 -7.39
N ALA A 50 -3.57 -7.36 -6.35
CA ALA A 50 -3.57 -5.90 -6.39
C ALA A 50 -2.14 -5.33 -6.48
N MET A 51 -1.17 -5.99 -5.83
CA MET A 51 0.24 -5.61 -5.91
C MET A 51 0.81 -5.86 -7.32
N GLN A 52 0.59 -7.06 -7.87
CA GLN A 52 1.14 -7.44 -9.18
C GLN A 52 0.61 -6.56 -10.32
N LYS A 53 -0.67 -6.18 -10.29
CA LYS A 53 -1.26 -5.28 -11.28
C LYS A 53 -0.60 -3.89 -11.27
N SER A 54 -0.20 -3.42 -10.09
CA SER A 54 0.34 -2.07 -9.91
C SER A 54 1.86 -1.97 -10.20
N GLU A 55 2.57 -3.10 -10.23
CA GLU A 55 4.02 -3.19 -10.51
C GLU A 55 4.40 -3.34 -11.99
N GLN A 56 3.44 -3.44 -12.91
CA GLN A 56 3.72 -3.86 -14.30
C GLN A 56 4.58 -2.87 -15.10
N ASP A 57 4.50 -1.57 -14.80
CA ASP A 57 5.28 -0.52 -15.47
C ASP A 57 5.96 0.41 -14.45
N PRO A 58 7.08 1.08 -14.80
CA PRO A 58 7.61 2.20 -14.04
C PRO A 58 6.57 3.32 -13.81
N LEU A 59 6.56 3.95 -12.62
CA LEU A 59 5.55 4.97 -12.26
C LEU A 59 5.47 6.12 -13.28
N ALA A 60 6.62 6.57 -13.82
CA ALA A 60 6.63 7.61 -14.85
C ALA A 60 5.89 7.19 -16.13
N ILE A 61 5.99 5.91 -16.52
CA ILE A 61 5.28 5.36 -17.67
C ILE A 61 3.78 5.26 -17.37
N GLN A 62 3.42 4.80 -16.17
CA GLN A 62 2.02 4.77 -15.72
C GLN A 62 1.39 6.18 -15.73
N LEU A 63 2.11 7.18 -15.22
CA LEU A 63 1.65 8.58 -15.23
C LEU A 63 1.48 9.06 -16.67
N HIS A 64 2.45 8.81 -17.55
CA HIS A 64 2.34 9.20 -18.95
C HIS A 64 1.11 8.57 -19.61
N LYS A 65 0.89 7.26 -19.42
CA LYS A 65 -0.31 6.56 -19.94
C LYS A 65 -1.59 7.23 -19.45
N ALA A 66 -1.66 7.58 -18.18
CA ALA A 66 -2.81 8.30 -17.61
C ALA A 66 -3.04 9.65 -18.30
N MET A 67 -1.98 10.42 -18.55
CA MET A 67 -2.07 11.76 -19.16
C MET A 67 -2.55 11.76 -20.62
N ILE A 68 -2.40 10.65 -21.35
CA ILE A 68 -2.84 10.53 -22.76
C ILE A 68 -4.14 9.72 -22.92
N SER A 69 -4.69 9.21 -21.83
CA SER A 69 -5.90 8.38 -21.83
C SER A 69 -7.19 9.22 -21.79
N GLY A 70 -8.33 8.59 -22.09
CA GLY A 70 -9.64 9.21 -21.93
C GLY A 70 -10.02 9.38 -20.46
N THR A 71 -10.94 10.30 -20.15
CA THR A 71 -11.24 10.73 -18.77
C THR A 71 -11.50 9.60 -17.77
N GLN A 72 -12.28 8.58 -18.13
CA GLN A 72 -12.57 7.46 -17.21
C GLN A 72 -11.31 6.62 -16.92
N GLU A 73 -10.53 6.31 -17.95
CA GLU A 73 -9.29 5.56 -17.81
C GLU A 73 -8.23 6.37 -17.07
N GLN A 74 -8.15 7.67 -17.34
CA GLN A 74 -7.28 8.61 -16.65
C GLN A 74 -7.55 8.62 -15.14
N ILE A 75 -8.81 8.67 -14.73
CA ILE A 75 -9.21 8.60 -13.32
C ILE A 75 -8.68 7.32 -12.68
N GLN A 76 -8.89 6.18 -13.34
CA GLN A 76 -8.47 4.89 -12.81
C GLN A 76 -6.95 4.79 -12.69
N LEU A 77 -6.21 5.17 -13.73
CA LEU A 77 -4.76 5.09 -13.77
C LEU A 77 -4.09 6.04 -12.76
N LEU A 78 -4.58 7.28 -12.63
CA LEU A 78 -4.07 8.21 -11.63
C LEU A 78 -4.37 7.73 -10.20
N LYS A 79 -5.55 7.16 -9.98
CA LYS A 79 -5.91 6.59 -8.67
C LYS A 79 -5.01 5.40 -8.33
N GLU A 80 -4.84 4.46 -9.25
CA GLU A 80 -3.99 3.28 -9.04
C GLU A 80 -2.52 3.68 -8.78
N LEU A 81 -1.99 4.65 -9.52
CA LEU A 81 -0.63 5.16 -9.32
C LEU A 81 -0.46 5.82 -7.94
N GLY A 82 -1.41 6.68 -7.56
CA GLY A 82 -1.40 7.35 -6.25
C GLY A 82 -1.51 6.34 -5.10
N ASP A 83 -2.47 5.43 -5.19
CA ASP A 83 -2.72 4.40 -4.17
C ASP A 83 -1.51 3.49 -3.98
N PHE A 84 -0.95 2.99 -5.09
CA PHE A 84 0.22 2.12 -5.06
C PHE A 84 1.43 2.85 -4.50
N SER A 85 1.66 4.09 -4.91
CA SER A 85 2.77 4.89 -4.41
C SER A 85 2.65 5.15 -2.91
N LEU A 86 1.44 5.45 -2.42
CA LEU A 86 1.19 5.72 -1.01
C LEU A 86 1.39 4.45 -0.17
N TYR A 87 0.86 3.33 -0.66
CA TYR A 87 1.02 2.05 -0.01
C TYR A 87 2.49 1.60 0.06
N ILE A 88 3.21 1.68 -1.05
CA ILE A 88 4.61 1.24 -1.13
C ILE A 88 5.51 2.15 -0.29
N SER A 89 5.39 3.47 -0.43
CA SER A 89 6.20 4.43 0.33
C SER A 89 5.90 4.43 1.83
N GLY A 90 4.64 4.24 2.23
CA GLY A 90 4.25 4.28 3.64
C GLY A 90 4.31 2.92 4.32
N PHE A 91 3.58 1.94 3.80
CA PHE A 91 3.42 0.64 4.46
C PHE A 91 4.63 -0.30 4.27
N PHE A 92 5.43 -0.12 3.21
CA PHE A 92 6.63 -0.93 2.93
C PHE A 92 7.94 -0.11 2.90
N SER A 93 7.95 1.06 3.56
CA SER A 93 9.07 2.01 3.63
C SER A 93 10.44 1.36 3.94
N ASP A 94 10.49 0.46 4.93
CA ASP A 94 11.69 -0.28 5.34
C ASP A 94 12.32 -1.14 4.21
N SER A 95 11.48 -1.67 3.32
CA SER A 95 11.91 -2.50 2.18
C SER A 95 12.36 -1.66 0.98
N LEU A 96 11.89 -0.41 0.86
CA LEU A 96 12.29 0.53 -0.20
C LEU A 96 13.68 1.12 -0.01
N ASN A 97 14.09 1.39 1.23
CA ASN A 97 15.46 1.87 1.56
C ASN A 97 16.59 0.94 1.07
N ARG A 98 16.25 -0.23 0.50
CA ARG A 98 17.17 -1.23 -0.05
C ARG A 98 16.97 -1.50 -1.55
N LYS A 99 16.03 -0.81 -2.22
CA LYS A 99 15.84 -0.83 -3.68
C LYS A 99 16.64 0.32 -4.33
N LEU A 100 16.90 0.22 -5.64
CA LEU A 100 17.63 1.23 -6.42
C LEU A 100 16.87 2.56 -6.59
N VAL A 101 15.59 2.62 -6.20
CA VAL A 101 14.69 3.76 -6.38
C VAL A 101 14.30 4.29 -5.01
N ASP A 102 14.48 5.60 -4.83
CA ASP A 102 14.27 6.31 -3.56
C ASP A 102 12.79 6.31 -3.14
N VAL A 103 12.51 6.24 -1.84
CA VAL A 103 11.18 6.45 -1.25
C VAL A 103 10.63 7.82 -1.70
N ASP A 104 11.51 8.82 -1.81
CA ASP A 104 11.18 10.16 -2.28
C ASP A 104 10.58 10.16 -3.70
N TYR A 105 10.97 9.21 -4.56
CA TYR A 105 10.41 9.08 -5.89
C TYR A 105 8.94 8.65 -5.83
N TYR A 106 8.60 7.68 -4.99
CA TYR A 106 7.22 7.23 -4.80
C TYR A 106 6.36 8.34 -4.19
N ILE A 107 6.89 9.07 -3.21
CA ILE A 107 6.21 10.22 -2.59
C ILE A 107 5.92 11.30 -3.65
N ALA A 108 6.91 11.66 -4.46
CA ALA A 108 6.75 12.67 -5.50
C ALA A 108 5.74 12.23 -6.56
N MET A 109 5.87 11.01 -7.08
CA MET A 109 4.99 10.48 -8.12
C MET A 109 3.54 10.31 -7.66
N GLY A 110 3.34 9.75 -6.46
CA GLY A 110 2.02 9.56 -5.88
C GLY A 110 1.32 10.88 -5.57
N GLY A 111 2.05 11.85 -5.00
CA GLY A 111 1.53 13.19 -4.75
C GLY A 111 1.10 13.91 -6.03
N VAL A 112 1.87 13.79 -7.10
CA VAL A 112 1.49 14.31 -8.44
C VAL A 112 0.23 13.62 -8.95
N ALA A 113 0.14 12.29 -8.83
CA ALA A 113 -1.02 11.55 -9.33
C ALA A 113 -2.32 11.95 -8.64
N TYR A 114 -2.34 12.07 -7.31
CA TYR A 114 -3.54 12.53 -6.61
C TYR A 114 -3.89 14.00 -6.90
N LYS A 115 -2.90 14.89 -7.01
CA LYS A 115 -3.15 16.28 -7.43
C LYS A 115 -3.79 16.32 -8.81
N ARG A 116 -3.24 15.60 -9.80
CA ARG A 116 -3.83 15.49 -11.14
C ARG A 116 -5.21 14.88 -11.11
N LEU A 117 -5.43 13.85 -10.30
CA LEU A 117 -6.73 13.22 -10.16
C LEU A 117 -7.78 14.20 -9.61
N SER A 118 -7.41 15.04 -8.65
CA SER A 118 -8.29 16.08 -8.12
C SER A 118 -8.73 17.10 -9.18
N GLU A 119 -7.86 17.39 -10.15
CA GLU A 119 -8.14 18.32 -11.26
C GLU A 119 -9.17 17.75 -12.26
N VAL A 120 -9.30 16.42 -12.35
CA VAL A 120 -10.27 15.76 -13.24
C VAL A 120 -11.70 15.92 -12.70
N PHE A 121 -11.87 16.00 -11.38
CA PHE A 121 -13.17 16.19 -10.76
C PHE A 121 -13.56 17.68 -10.73
N GLU A 122 -14.82 17.99 -11.02
CA GLU A 122 -15.39 19.31 -10.73
C GLU A 122 -15.52 19.53 -9.21
N LYS A 123 -16.06 20.69 -8.78
CA LYS A 123 -16.26 21.04 -7.36
C LYS A 123 -17.07 19.94 -6.64
N SER A 124 -16.37 19.03 -5.98
CA SER A 124 -16.90 17.81 -5.38
C SER A 124 -16.08 17.42 -4.14
N VAL A 125 -16.65 16.54 -3.31
CA VAL A 125 -15.96 15.95 -2.14
C VAL A 125 -14.70 15.19 -2.60
N LEU A 126 -14.79 14.46 -3.72
CA LEU A 126 -13.66 13.72 -4.28
C LEU A 126 -12.51 14.64 -4.67
N LYS A 127 -12.79 15.80 -5.26
CA LYS A 127 -11.76 16.80 -5.55
C LYS A 127 -11.02 17.21 -4.27
N ALA A 128 -11.75 17.63 -3.24
CA ALA A 128 -11.15 18.08 -1.98
C ALA A 128 -10.33 16.96 -1.31
N MET A 129 -10.84 15.72 -1.33
CA MET A 129 -10.14 14.55 -0.79
C MET A 129 -8.83 14.27 -1.52
N PHE A 130 -8.84 14.21 -2.86
CA PHE A 130 -7.61 13.93 -3.63
C PHE A 130 -6.62 15.10 -3.64
N GLU A 131 -7.11 16.34 -3.56
CA GLU A 131 -6.26 17.52 -3.39
C GLU A 131 -5.53 17.47 -2.04
N ASP A 132 -6.23 17.07 -0.98
CA ASP A 132 -5.65 16.89 0.34
C ASP A 132 -4.67 15.71 0.40
N LEU A 133 -5.04 14.53 -0.12
CA LEU A 133 -4.16 13.37 -0.25
C LEU A 133 -2.88 13.69 -1.03
N GLY A 134 -3.00 14.46 -2.11
CA GLY A 134 -1.85 14.86 -2.92
C GLY A 134 -0.97 15.93 -2.28
N SER A 135 -1.56 16.87 -1.52
CA SER A 135 -0.82 17.96 -0.88
C SER A 135 -0.13 17.54 0.43
N ARG A 136 -0.76 16.63 1.19
CA ARG A 136 -0.23 16.06 2.44
C ARG A 136 0.28 14.63 2.28
N PHE A 137 0.75 14.27 1.08
CA PHE A 137 1.14 12.89 0.76
C PHE A 137 2.17 12.32 1.75
N LEU A 138 3.23 13.06 2.05
CA LEU A 138 4.25 12.65 3.02
C LEU A 138 3.64 12.38 4.41
N THR A 139 2.72 13.23 4.87
CA THR A 139 2.01 13.00 6.12
C THR A 139 1.27 11.66 6.10
N TYR A 140 0.60 11.31 5.00
CA TYR A 140 -0.08 10.02 4.88
C TYR A 140 0.89 8.85 4.75
N THR A 141 2.03 9.03 4.08
CA THR A 141 3.14 8.07 4.08
C THR A 141 3.60 7.75 5.51
N ASP A 142 3.80 8.77 6.34
CA ASP A 142 4.23 8.61 7.74
C ASP A 142 3.18 7.91 8.61
N ILE A 143 1.89 8.20 8.38
CA ILE A 143 0.78 7.48 9.04
C ILE A 143 0.81 5.99 8.69
N LEU A 144 0.95 5.66 7.41
CA LEU A 144 1.00 4.26 6.95
C LEU A 144 2.25 3.53 7.43
N ALA A 145 3.37 4.23 7.61
CA ALA A 145 4.60 3.68 8.17
C ALA A 145 4.43 3.27 9.65
N GLU A 146 3.76 4.09 10.46
CA GLU A 146 3.46 3.73 11.85
C GLU A 146 2.50 2.53 11.95
N VAL A 147 1.49 2.48 11.07
CA VAL A 147 0.58 1.33 10.97
C VAL A 147 1.36 0.06 10.60
N SER A 148 2.31 0.17 9.67
CA SER A 148 3.21 -0.90 9.26
C SER A 148 4.09 -1.40 10.41
N ASP A 149 4.77 -0.48 11.12
CA ASP A 149 5.60 -0.81 12.28
C ASP A 149 4.80 -1.57 13.35
N THR A 150 3.57 -1.14 13.62
CA THR A 150 2.69 -1.81 14.58
C THR A 150 2.29 -3.21 14.08
N THR A 151 1.90 -3.34 12.81
CA THR A 151 1.49 -4.62 12.19
C THR A 151 2.63 -5.65 12.19
N PHE A 152 3.84 -5.23 11.82
CA PHE A 152 5.02 -6.10 11.76
C PHE A 152 5.69 -6.35 13.12
N THR A 153 5.40 -5.53 14.14
CA THR A 153 5.78 -5.80 15.53
C THR A 153 4.90 -6.87 16.16
N HIS A 154 3.61 -6.94 15.79
CA HIS A 154 2.69 -7.99 16.23
C HIS A 154 2.78 -9.29 15.41
N THR A 155 3.31 -9.25 14.18
CA THR A 155 3.45 -10.42 13.31
C THR A 155 4.87 -10.51 12.73
N HIS A 156 5.68 -11.41 13.31
CA HIS A 156 6.90 -12.01 12.77
C HIS A 156 7.60 -11.25 11.62
N ARG A 157 8.29 -10.15 11.96
CA ARG A 157 9.28 -9.43 11.11
C ARG A 157 10.30 -10.37 10.45
N ASP A 158 10.47 -11.58 10.99
CA ASP A 158 11.35 -12.62 10.47
C ASP A 158 10.76 -13.45 9.32
N ILE A 159 9.44 -13.66 9.25
CA ILE A 159 8.82 -14.54 8.25
C ILE A 159 8.81 -13.90 6.85
N LEU A 160 8.51 -12.59 6.75
CA LEU A 160 8.58 -11.89 5.48
C LEU A 160 10.02 -11.71 5.00
N ARG A 161 10.96 -11.42 5.90
CA ARG A 161 12.40 -11.43 5.58
C ARG A 161 12.87 -12.81 5.09
N LEU A 162 12.31 -13.87 5.64
CA LEU A 162 12.59 -15.24 5.24
C LEU A 162 11.99 -15.54 3.84
N TYR A 163 10.78 -15.05 3.55
CA TYR A 163 10.14 -15.18 2.25
C TYR A 163 10.90 -14.43 1.16
N GLU A 164 11.31 -13.19 1.45
CA GLU A 164 12.14 -12.38 0.56
C GLU A 164 13.54 -12.97 0.34
N LYS A 165 14.15 -13.56 1.38
CA LYS A 165 15.42 -14.27 1.26
C LYS A 165 15.27 -15.49 0.35
N TRP A 166 14.15 -16.20 0.44
CA TRP A 166 13.86 -17.31 -0.46
C TRP A 166 13.69 -16.85 -1.90
N LEU A 167 12.95 -15.77 -2.16
CA LEU A 167 12.79 -15.21 -3.50
C LEU A 167 14.13 -14.83 -4.14
N LYS A 168 15.05 -14.24 -3.36
CA LYS A 168 16.38 -13.82 -3.85
C LYS A 168 17.38 -14.96 -4.02
N THR A 169 17.36 -15.96 -3.14
CA THR A 169 18.39 -17.01 -3.09
C THR A 169 17.95 -18.35 -3.65
N ARG A 170 16.63 -18.57 -3.77
CA ARG A 170 15.98 -19.85 -4.06
C ARG A 170 16.49 -21.00 -3.18
N SER A 171 16.98 -20.67 -1.98
CA SER A 171 17.60 -21.65 -1.08
C SER A 171 16.56 -22.60 -0.49
N GLU A 172 16.71 -23.90 -0.71
CA GLU A 172 15.84 -24.92 -0.12
C GLU A 172 15.77 -24.84 1.40
N ARG A 173 16.88 -24.49 2.06
CA ARG A 173 16.93 -24.30 3.52
C ARG A 173 15.96 -23.23 3.99
N VAL A 174 15.80 -22.16 3.21
CA VAL A 174 14.89 -21.05 3.51
C VAL A 174 13.45 -21.44 3.17
N ALA A 175 13.24 -22.21 2.10
CA ALA A 175 11.96 -22.81 1.74
C ALA A 175 11.40 -23.71 2.86
N SER A 176 12.25 -24.56 3.45
CA SER A 176 11.86 -25.44 4.56
C SER A 176 11.48 -24.69 5.83
N LEU A 177 12.12 -23.54 6.09
CA LEU A 177 11.78 -22.69 7.22
C LEU A 177 10.42 -21.99 7.01
N LEU A 178 10.12 -21.53 5.78
CA LEU A 178 8.80 -20.98 5.43
C LEU A 178 7.68 -22.01 5.60
N LYS A 179 7.92 -23.26 5.17
CA LYS A 179 6.96 -24.35 5.30
C LYS A 179 6.64 -24.71 6.76
N LYS A 180 7.62 -24.58 7.67
CA LYS A 180 7.40 -24.82 9.11
C LYS A 180 6.50 -23.77 9.76
N GLU A 181 6.52 -22.56 9.23
CA GLU A 181 5.68 -21.44 9.65
C GLU A 181 4.33 -21.40 8.89
N GLY A 182 3.98 -22.45 8.15
CA GLY A 182 2.71 -22.58 7.44
C GLY A 182 2.63 -21.88 6.09
N LEU A 183 3.74 -21.34 5.58
CA LEU A 183 3.79 -20.67 4.28
C LEU A 183 4.45 -21.56 3.21
N PHE A 184 3.76 -21.72 2.08
CA PHE A 184 4.27 -22.49 0.94
C PHE A 184 4.89 -21.54 -0.10
N PRO A 185 6.17 -21.67 -0.43
CA PRO A 185 6.76 -20.95 -1.54
C PRO A 185 6.11 -21.40 -2.86
N ILE A 186 5.58 -20.46 -3.64
CA ILE A 186 4.98 -20.75 -4.95
C ILE A 186 6.09 -20.68 -6.00
N ASP A 187 6.38 -21.80 -6.65
CA ASP A 187 7.56 -21.99 -7.51
C ASP A 187 7.36 -21.63 -8.99
N THR A 188 6.16 -21.24 -9.44
CA THR A 188 5.92 -20.98 -10.87
C THR A 188 4.92 -19.84 -11.10
N ILE A 189 5.36 -18.82 -11.84
CA ILE A 189 4.45 -18.04 -12.71
C ILE A 189 4.31 -18.90 -13.97
N PRO A 190 3.10 -19.30 -14.41
CA PRO A 190 2.93 -20.04 -15.65
C PRO A 190 3.47 -19.24 -16.84
N THR A 191 4.47 -19.79 -17.54
CA THR A 191 5.19 -19.17 -18.67
C THR A 191 4.40 -19.16 -19.99
N GLU A 192 3.08 -19.09 -19.94
CA GLU A 192 2.23 -19.10 -21.16
C GLU A 192 1.68 -17.70 -21.48
N LEU A 193 2.51 -16.66 -21.48
CA LEU A 193 2.20 -15.35 -22.08
C LEU A 193 3.48 -14.62 -22.55
N ILE A 194 4.26 -15.27 -23.42
CA ILE A 194 5.21 -14.59 -24.33
C ILE A 194 4.73 -14.84 -25.76
#